data_AF-J0L7L1-F1
#
_entry.id   AF-J0L7L1-F1
#
_cell.length_a   1.000
_cell.length_b   1.000
_cell.length_c   1.000
_cell.angle_alpha   90.00
_cell.angle_beta   90.00
_cell.angle_gamma   90.00
#
_symmetry.space_group_name_H-M   'P 1'
#
loop_
_entity.id
_entity.type
_entity.pdbx_description
1 polymer ?
#
loop_
_entity_poly.entity_id
_entity_poly.type
_entity_poly.pdbx_seq_one_letter_code
_entity_poly.pdbx_strand_id
1 'polypeptide(L)'
;MEVDGDEEGEDAEMDVDGAEDETPRKRGKTNAGGAVTRNPRTNRLRVGMASDAQAARAVRLRNLGQRMRNMHAKAGESDRAIRVKLPKHLFSGKRKGGKTDRR
;
A
#
# COMPACT_ATOMS: atom_id res chain seq x y z
N MET A 1 12.40 79.20 10.47
CA MET A 1 13.19 79.15 9.23
C MET A 1 12.46 78.15 8.36
N GLU A 2 11.78 78.67 7.35
CA GLU A 2 10.98 77.96 6.36
C GLU A 2 11.89 77.14 5.44
N VAL A 3 11.49 75.91 5.12
CA VAL A 3 11.82 75.22 3.86
C VAL A 3 10.64 74.31 3.54
N ASP A 4 9.83 74.73 2.58
CA ASP A 4 8.90 73.90 1.83
C ASP A 4 9.67 72.97 0.87
N GLY A 5 9.14 71.78 0.64
CA GLY A 5 9.63 70.82 -0.35
C GLY A 5 8.61 69.72 -0.54
N ASP A 6 7.67 69.94 -1.46
CA ASP A 6 6.83 68.92 -2.08
C ASP A 6 7.72 67.85 -2.73
N GLU A 7 7.48 66.57 -2.44
CA GLU A 7 7.77 65.48 -3.38
C GLU A 7 6.96 64.23 -2.98
N GLU A 8 5.87 64.07 -3.73
CA GLU A 8 5.22 62.85 -4.20
C GLU A 8 5.32 61.58 -3.33
N GLY A 9 4.14 61.13 -2.86
CA GLY A 9 3.95 59.77 -2.39
C GLY A 9 4.20 58.78 -3.53
N GLU A 10 5.42 58.23 -3.57
CA GLU A 10 5.69 56.97 -4.23
C GLU A 10 5.08 55.87 -3.36
N ASP A 11 3.79 55.64 -3.55
CA ASP A 11 3.17 54.35 -3.26
C ASP A 11 3.93 53.32 -4.11
N ALA A 12 5.01 52.78 -3.54
CA ALA A 12 5.74 51.66 -4.09
C ALA A 12 4.76 50.48 -4.20
N GLU A 13 4.10 50.39 -5.34
CA GLU A 13 3.37 49.25 -5.84
C GLU A 13 4.39 48.10 -5.86
N MET A 14 4.40 47.35 -4.75
CA MET A 14 5.26 46.18 -4.59
C MET A 14 4.79 45.14 -5.59
N ASP A 15 5.48 45.12 -6.72
CA ASP A 15 5.35 44.16 -7.82
C ASP A 15 5.57 42.74 -7.25
N VAL A 16 4.49 42.02 -6.94
CA VAL A 16 4.51 40.61 -6.52
C VAL A 16 4.64 39.73 -7.77
N ASP A 17 5.61 40.03 -8.62
CA ASP A 17 5.97 39.21 -9.77
C ASP A 17 7.30 38.52 -9.46
N GLY A 18 7.23 37.25 -9.05
CA GLY A 18 8.40 36.36 -9.13
C GLY A 18 8.60 35.31 -8.06
N ALA A 19 7.67 35.12 -7.12
CA ALA A 19 7.72 33.95 -6.24
C ALA A 19 6.35 33.28 -6.23
N GLU A 20 6.11 32.48 -7.27
CA GLU A 20 4.99 31.54 -7.32
C GLU A 20 5.01 30.71 -6.04
N ASP A 21 4.11 31.06 -5.13
CA ASP A 21 3.76 30.39 -3.90
C ASP A 21 3.82 28.85 -4.03
N GLU A 22 4.93 28.25 -3.59
CA GLU A 22 4.94 26.88 -3.09
C GLU A 22 4.25 26.84 -1.71
N THR A 23 3.05 27.40 -1.62
CA THR A 23 2.16 27.10 -0.49
C THR A 23 1.84 25.61 -0.56
N PRO A 24 2.06 24.82 0.51
CA PRO A 24 1.82 23.38 0.47
C PRO A 24 0.32 23.14 0.32
N ARG A 25 -0.11 22.90 -0.93
CA ARG A 25 -1.51 22.62 -1.28
C ARG A 25 -1.98 21.44 -0.44
N LYS A 26 -2.95 21.67 0.46
CA LYS A 26 -3.63 20.60 1.21
C LYS A 26 -4.13 19.56 0.22
N ARG A 27 -3.81 18.29 0.48
CA ARG A 27 -4.12 17.16 -0.40
C ARG A 27 -5.62 17.18 -0.74
N GLY A 28 -5.95 17.59 -1.97
CA GLY A 28 -7.31 17.63 -2.47
C GLY A 28 -7.92 16.25 -2.43
N LYS A 29 -8.98 16.08 -1.63
CA LYS A 29 -9.76 14.86 -1.62
C LYS A 29 -10.66 14.89 -2.85
N THR A 30 -10.33 14.09 -3.85
CA THR A 30 -11.16 13.98 -5.05
C THR A 30 -12.40 13.14 -4.73
N ASN A 31 -13.56 13.54 -5.26
CA ASN A 31 -14.85 12.86 -5.06
C ASN A 31 -14.93 11.49 -5.75
N ALA A 32 -13.86 11.07 -6.45
CA ALA A 32 -13.84 9.84 -7.24
C ALA A 32 -13.60 8.55 -6.43
N GLY A 33 -13.46 8.63 -5.09
CA GLY A 33 -13.31 7.44 -4.23
C GLY A 33 -12.06 6.59 -4.50
N GLY A 34 -11.22 6.98 -5.46
CA GLY A 34 -9.98 6.30 -5.79
C GLY A 34 -9.00 6.44 -4.64
N ALA A 35 -8.67 5.33 -3.99
CA ALA A 35 -7.60 5.30 -3.01
C ALA A 35 -6.32 5.83 -3.67
N VAL A 36 -5.82 6.99 -3.22
CA VAL A 36 -4.50 7.50 -3.63
C VAL A 36 -3.49 6.42 -3.27
N THR A 37 -2.97 5.72 -4.26
CA THR A 37 -2.02 4.63 -4.07
C THR A 37 -0.74 5.22 -3.49
N ARG A 38 -0.55 5.05 -2.18
CA ARG A 38 0.68 5.44 -1.50
C ARG A 38 1.76 4.41 -1.85
N ASN A 39 2.41 4.62 -2.99
CA ASN A 39 3.58 3.85 -3.35
C ASN A 39 4.71 4.16 -2.34
N PRO A 40 5.46 3.14 -1.88
CA PRO A 40 6.60 3.38 -1.02
C PRO A 40 7.63 4.27 -1.74
N ARG A 41 8.22 5.23 -1.02
CA ARG A 41 9.24 6.15 -1.55
C ARG A 41 10.51 5.41 -2.00
N THR A 42 10.80 4.25 -1.39
CA THR A 42 11.98 3.43 -1.66
C THR A 42 11.63 1.94 -1.67
N ASN A 43 12.45 1.13 -2.36
CA ASN A 43 12.28 -0.33 -2.40
C ASN A 43 12.68 -0.99 -1.08
N ARG A 44 11.69 -1.25 -0.22
CA ARG A 44 11.84 -1.88 1.10
C ARG A 44 12.61 -3.21 1.09
N LEU A 45 12.59 -3.94 -0.03
CA LEU A 45 13.25 -5.23 -0.15
C LEU A 45 14.78 -5.10 -0.23
N ARG A 46 15.29 -3.94 -0.68
CA ARG A 46 16.73 -3.70 -0.91
C ARG A 46 17.37 -2.71 0.06
N VAL A 47 16.57 -1.87 0.74
CA VAL A 47 17.06 -0.80 1.63
C VAL A 47 18.04 -1.31 2.71
N GLY A 48 17.89 -2.55 3.18
CA GLY A 48 18.77 -3.15 4.20
C GLY A 48 19.95 -3.95 3.66
N MET A 49 20.22 -3.93 2.34
CA MET A 49 21.27 -4.73 1.72
C MET A 49 22.40 -3.84 1.22
N ALA A 50 23.64 -4.22 1.52
CA ALA A 50 24.80 -3.42 1.17
C ALA A 50 25.21 -3.60 -0.30
N SER A 51 24.96 -4.76 -0.90
CA SER A 51 25.35 -5.07 -2.29
C SER A 51 24.30 -5.89 -3.04
N ASP A 52 24.34 -5.80 -4.37
CA ASP A 52 23.48 -6.60 -5.25
C ASP A 52 23.73 -8.11 -5.11
N ALA A 53 24.96 -8.51 -4.79
CA ALA A 53 25.28 -9.91 -4.49
C ALA A 53 24.53 -10.41 -3.25
N GLN A 54 24.40 -9.58 -2.21
CA GLN A 54 23.61 -9.90 -1.03
C GLN A 54 22.12 -9.98 -1.36
N ALA A 55 21.62 -9.09 -2.24
CA ALA A 55 20.25 -9.15 -2.74
C ALA A 55 19.94 -10.42 -3.53
N ALA A 56 20.84 -10.82 -4.42
CA ALA A 56 20.71 -12.06 -5.18
C ALA A 56 20.74 -13.30 -4.26
N ARG A 57 21.55 -13.29 -3.20
CA ARG A 57 21.56 -14.36 -2.18
C ARG A 57 20.25 -14.41 -1.39
N ALA A 58 19.73 -13.25 -0.97
CA ALA A 58 18.48 -13.17 -0.23
C ALA A 58 17.29 -13.69 -1.06
N VAL A 59 17.22 -13.36 -2.36
CA VAL A 59 16.20 -13.89 -3.26
C VAL A 59 16.30 -15.41 -3.39
N ARG A 60 17.51 -15.97 -3.50
CA ARG A 60 17.72 -17.42 -3.54
C ARG A 60 17.22 -18.12 -2.27
N LEU A 61 17.53 -17.57 -1.10
CA LEU A 61 17.06 -18.10 0.18
C LEU A 61 15.53 -18.03 0.32
N ARG A 62 14.93 -16.91 -0.11
CA ARG A 62 13.46 -16.79 -0.16
C ARG A 62 12.84 -17.88 -1.04
N ASN A 63 13.34 -18.05 -2.26
CA ASN A 63 12.81 -19.05 -3.20
C ASN A 63 12.96 -20.48 -2.66
N LEU A 64 14.06 -20.76 -1.95
CA LEU A 64 14.27 -22.04 -1.28
C LEU A 64 13.20 -22.27 -0.19
N GLY A 65 12.93 -21.28 0.66
CA GLY A 65 11.91 -21.37 1.72
C GLY A 65 10.47 -21.49 1.20
N GLN A 66 10.20 -21.01 -0.02
CA GLN A 66 8.86 -21.12 -0.62
C GLN A 66 8.55 -22.53 -1.18
N ARG A 67 9.57 -23.39 -1.40
CA ARG A 67 9.38 -24.72 -2.02
C ARG A 67 8.38 -25.61 -1.28
N MET A 68 8.42 -25.65 0.05
CA MET A 68 7.51 -26.51 0.83
C MET A 68 6.04 -26.09 0.65
N ARG A 69 5.76 -24.79 0.60
CA ARG A 69 4.40 -24.27 0.38
C ARG A 69 3.94 -24.52 -1.05
N ASN A 70 4.84 -24.38 -2.02
CA ASN A 70 4.55 -24.66 -3.43
C ASN A 70 4.30 -26.14 -3.68
N MET A 71 5.01 -27.04 -2.97
CA MET A 71 4.76 -28.48 -3.01
C MET A 71 3.32 -28.81 -2.59
N HIS A 72 2.79 -28.11 -1.59
CA HIS A 72 1.40 -28.23 -1.14
C HIS A 72 0.39 -27.40 -1.96
N ALA A 73 0.82 -26.82 -3.09
CA ALA A 73 0.01 -25.98 -3.96
C ALA A 73 -0.71 -24.83 -3.24
N LYS A 74 -0.06 -24.23 -2.24
CA LYS A 74 -0.59 -23.06 -1.53
C LYS A 74 -0.57 -21.84 -2.43
N ALA A 75 -1.64 -21.04 -2.41
CA ALA A 75 -1.71 -19.81 -3.21
C ALA A 75 -0.67 -18.77 -2.79
N GLY A 76 -0.26 -18.80 -1.52
CA GLY A 76 0.77 -17.91 -0.99
C GLY A 76 1.03 -18.13 0.48
N GLU A 77 1.71 -17.16 1.09
CA GLU A 77 2.15 -17.24 2.49
C GLU A 77 1.00 -17.12 3.49
N SER A 78 -0.07 -16.45 3.06
CA SER A 78 -1.29 -16.22 3.83
C SER A 78 -2.27 -17.39 3.77
N ASP A 79 -2.12 -18.30 2.79
CA ASP A 79 -3.01 -19.45 2.66
C ASP A 79 -2.66 -20.53 3.69
N ARG A 80 -3.34 -20.45 4.84
CA ARG A 80 -3.22 -21.37 5.96
C ARG A 80 -4.50 -22.18 6.19
N ALA A 81 -5.33 -22.35 5.15
CA ALA A 81 -6.60 -23.07 5.28
C ALA A 81 -6.37 -24.55 5.62
N ILE A 82 -7.03 -25.02 6.67
CA ILE A 82 -7.03 -26.42 7.11
C ILE A 82 -8.38 -27.03 6.77
N ARG A 83 -8.39 -28.04 5.90
CA ARG A 83 -9.60 -28.76 5.52
C ARG A 83 -9.80 -29.96 6.45
N VAL A 84 -11.06 -30.21 6.81
CA VAL A 84 -11.43 -31.39 7.61
C VAL A 84 -11.43 -32.62 6.72
N LYS A 85 -10.65 -33.65 7.08
CA LYS A 85 -10.57 -34.91 6.32
C LYS A 85 -11.85 -35.74 6.41
N LEU A 86 -12.45 -35.80 7.60
CA LEU A 86 -13.65 -36.60 7.88
C LEU A 86 -14.77 -35.70 8.42
N PRO A 87 -15.54 -35.04 7.54
CA PRO A 87 -16.64 -34.21 7.99
C PRO A 87 -17.78 -35.06 8.58
N LYS A 88 -18.26 -34.65 9.76
CA LYS A 88 -19.27 -35.40 10.54
C LYS A 88 -20.53 -35.76 9.74
N HIS A 89 -21.07 -34.84 8.95
CA HIS A 89 -22.30 -35.06 8.18
C HIS A 89 -22.15 -36.08 7.03
N LEU A 90 -20.92 -36.50 6.71
CA LEU A 90 -20.67 -37.60 5.77
C LEU A 90 -20.60 -38.96 6.48
N PHE A 91 -19.98 -39.00 7.65
CA PHE A 91 -19.59 -40.25 8.32
C PHE A 91 -20.42 -40.59 9.57
N SER A 92 -21.28 -39.68 10.02
CA SER A 92 -22.13 -39.86 11.20
C SER A 92 -23.59 -39.97 10.80
N GLY A 93 -24.32 -40.84 11.49
CA GLY A 93 -25.74 -41.10 11.24
C GLY A 93 -25.98 -42.16 10.17
N LYS A 94 -27.20 -42.72 10.16
CA LYS A 94 -27.69 -43.64 9.14
C LYS A 94 -28.96 -43.06 8.55
N ARG A 95 -29.12 -43.14 7.22
CA ARG A 95 -30.37 -42.77 6.54
C ARG A 95 -31.51 -43.66 7.05
N LYS A 96 -32.64 -43.05 7.40
CA LYS A 96 -33.87 -43.73 7.84
C LYS A 96 -34.95 -43.60 6.77
N GLY A 97 -36.07 -44.32 6.91
CA GLY A 97 -37.23 -44.12 6.04
C GLY A 97 -37.81 -42.71 6.23
N GLY A 98 -37.95 -41.95 5.15
CA GLY A 98 -38.42 -40.57 5.18
C GLY A 98 -37.41 -39.57 4.62
N LYS A 99 -37.28 -38.40 5.27
CA LYS A 99 -36.47 -37.27 4.79
C LYS A 99 -34.97 -37.57 4.85
N THR A 100 -34.25 -37.19 3.80
CA THR A 100 -32.79 -37.31 3.69
C THR A 100 -32.11 -35.95 3.83
N ASP A 101 -30.86 -35.94 4.32
CA ASP A 101 -30.08 -34.70 4.52
C ASP A 101 -29.56 -34.06 3.23
N ARG A 102 -29.49 -34.86 2.17
CA ARG A 102 -28.94 -34.45 0.86
C ARG A 102 -29.84 -35.04 -0.23
N ARG A 103 -29.93 -34.29 -1.33
CA ARG A 103 -30.68 -34.67 -2.54
C ARG A 103 -30.12 -35.93 -3.18
#